data_AF-A0AA42RB87-F1
#
_entry.id   AF-A0AA42RB87-F1
#
_cell.length_a   1.000
_cell.length_b   1.000
_cell.length_c   1.000
_cell.angle_alpha   90.00
_cell.angle_beta   90.00
_cell.angle_gamma   90.00
#
_symmetry.space_group_name_H-M   'P 1'
#
loop_
_entity.id
_entity.type
_entity.pdbx_description
1 polymer ?
#
loop_
_entity_poly.entity_id
_entity_poly.type
_entity_poly.pdbx_seq_one_letter_code
_entity_poly.pdbx_strand_id
1 'polypeptide(L)'
;MSALDVVLTDFRSDVERAEHLLSLIKSFREFGASTPPEIEDGSGVLWSTAASLHEASKLRRTDLPVLSGSLQLYLAGRFEFCIRQIVETVSDEISSKVTKFTELPDVIQSELKTRTLEIAQNPRRYGYNDTMVDSLLASLVASKEVVSGPVIIKSSVLSLTDSNMKDRVLSDILKRVGVQDFWREIGKQATVKLELETSTDSETTAKAQSKL
;
A
#
# COMPACT_ATOMS: atom_id res chain seq x y z
N MET A 1 -8.79 -14.67 -12.46
CA MET A 1 -8.36 -13.82 -11.34
C MET A 1 -7.78 -12.58 -11.98
N SER A 2 -8.36 -11.41 -11.70
CA SER A 2 -7.90 -10.15 -12.27
C SER A 2 -6.50 -9.80 -11.71
N ALA A 3 -5.72 -8.99 -12.41
CA ALA A 3 -4.43 -8.53 -11.88
C ALA A 3 -4.61 -7.74 -10.57
N LEU A 4 -5.73 -7.03 -10.43
CA LEU A 4 -6.11 -6.34 -9.20
C LEU A 4 -6.40 -7.29 -8.02
N ASP A 5 -6.97 -8.47 -8.28
CA ASP A 5 -7.22 -9.47 -7.22
C ASP A 5 -5.90 -9.92 -6.58
N VAL A 6 -4.84 -10.05 -7.38
CA VAL A 6 -3.50 -10.41 -6.91
C VAL A 6 -2.95 -9.31 -5.99
N VAL A 7 -3.01 -8.05 -6.44
CA VAL A 7 -2.55 -6.89 -5.65
C VAL A 7 -3.26 -6.81 -4.31
N LEU A 8 -4.59 -7.01 -4.29
CA LEU A 8 -5.39 -6.98 -3.06
C LEU A 8 -5.08 -8.18 -2.15
N THR A 9 -4.85 -9.36 -2.72
CA THR A 9 -4.48 -10.57 -1.97
C THR A 9 -3.13 -10.39 -1.27
N ASP A 10 -2.15 -9.83 -1.98
CA ASP A 10 -0.83 -9.53 -1.42
C ASP A 10 -0.92 -8.53 -0.26
N PHE A 11 -1.66 -7.43 -0.46
CA PHE A 11 -1.86 -6.44 0.61
C PHE A 11 -2.58 -7.03 1.83
N ARG A 12 -3.60 -7.87 1.62
CA ARG A 12 -4.28 -8.57 2.71
C ARG A 12 -3.32 -9.47 3.49
N SER A 13 -2.46 -10.21 2.80
CA SER A 13 -1.44 -11.05 3.42
C SER A 13 -0.47 -10.24 4.29
N ASP A 14 -0.14 -9.00 3.88
CA ASP A 14 0.67 -8.10 4.70
C ASP A 14 -0.04 -7.62 5.97
N VAL A 15 -1.33 -7.30 5.87
CA VAL A 15 -2.15 -6.91 7.01
C VAL A 15 -2.26 -8.07 8.00
N GLU A 16 -2.59 -9.27 7.53
CA GLU A 16 -2.67 -10.49 8.35
C GLU A 16 -1.32 -10.78 9.03
N ARG A 17 -0.20 -10.59 8.33
CA ARG A 17 1.14 -10.72 8.92
C ARG A 17 1.38 -9.71 10.04
N ALA A 18 1.01 -8.45 9.85
CA ALA A 18 1.15 -7.42 10.89
C ALA A 18 0.27 -7.74 12.10
N GLU A 19 -0.96 -8.20 11.88
CA GLU A 19 -1.87 -8.65 12.94
C GLU A 19 -1.28 -9.82 13.74
N HIS A 20 -0.72 -10.83 13.07
CA HIS A 20 -0.05 -11.94 13.75
C HIS A 20 1.13 -11.46 14.61
N LEU A 21 1.92 -10.51 14.13
CA LEU A 21 3.05 -9.95 14.89
C LEU A 21 2.59 -9.13 16.09
N LEU A 22 1.52 -8.34 15.95
CA LEU A 22 0.91 -7.60 17.06
C LEU A 22 0.32 -8.54 18.11
N SER A 23 -0.36 -9.61 17.67
CA SER A 23 -0.90 -10.66 18.55
C SER A 23 0.21 -11.39 19.30
N LEU A 24 1.33 -11.68 18.63
CA LEU A 24 2.52 -12.26 19.25
C LEU A 24 3.10 -11.32 20.31
N ILE A 25 3.23 -10.03 20.02
CA ILE A 25 3.70 -9.02 21.00
C ILE A 25 2.79 -9.00 22.23
N LYS A 26 1.46 -9.03 22.03
CA LYS A 26 0.48 -9.07 23.13
C LYS A 26 0.64 -10.35 23.95
N SER A 27 0.65 -11.51 23.30
CA SER A 27 0.81 -12.81 23.94
C SER A 27 2.13 -12.91 24.71
N PHE A 28 3.20 -12.34 24.17
CA PHE A 28 4.51 -12.31 24.83
C PHE A 28 4.51 -11.42 26.08
N ARG A 29 3.80 -10.29 26.08
CA ARG A 29 3.62 -9.45 27.27
C ARG A 29 2.81 -10.16 28.35
N GLU A 30 1.74 -10.83 27.96
CA GLU A 30 0.90 -11.63 28.87
C GLU A 30 1.69 -12.79 29.45
N PHE A 31 2.48 -13.49 28.64
CA PHE A 31 3.39 -14.54 29.09
C PHE A 31 4.37 -14.03 30.15
N GLY A 32 5.06 -12.90 29.89
CA GLY A 32 5.98 -12.32 30.88
C GLY A 32 5.30 -11.78 32.15
N ALA A 33 4.00 -11.50 32.10
CA ALA A 33 3.20 -11.12 33.27
C ALA A 33 2.62 -12.33 34.03
N SER A 34 2.58 -13.51 33.41
CA SER A 34 2.01 -14.71 34.00
C SER A 34 2.89 -15.27 35.12
N THR A 35 2.29 -16.03 36.03
CA THR A 35 3.02 -16.84 37.02
C THR A 35 3.17 -18.26 36.48
N PRO A 36 4.38 -18.84 36.50
CA PRO A 36 4.56 -20.25 36.16
C PRO A 36 3.67 -21.13 37.06
N PRO A 37 3.05 -22.19 36.54
CA PRO A 37 2.26 -23.10 37.36
C PRO A 37 3.14 -23.74 38.44
N GLU A 38 2.59 -23.86 39.65
CA GLU A 38 3.24 -24.60 40.74
C GLU A 38 3.31 -26.08 40.34
N ILE A 39 4.52 -26.65 40.37
CA ILE A 39 4.74 -28.05 40.03
C ILE A 39 4.29 -28.88 41.24
N GLU A 40 3.04 -29.34 41.24
CA GLU A 40 2.60 -30.38 42.18
C GLU A 40 3.26 -31.72 41.81
N ASP A 41 3.99 -32.27 42.78
CA ASP A 41 4.54 -33.63 42.83
C ASP A 41 5.26 -34.18 41.59
N GLY A 42 6.57 -33.93 41.54
CA GLY A 42 7.57 -34.94 41.15
C GLY A 42 7.64 -35.41 39.70
N SER A 43 6.72 -35.04 38.81
CA SER A 43 6.71 -35.51 37.40
C SER A 43 6.79 -34.41 36.33
N GLY A 44 6.92 -33.14 36.70
CA GLY A 44 6.97 -32.04 35.74
C GLY A 44 8.36 -31.83 35.13
N VAL A 45 8.53 -32.10 33.84
CA VAL A 45 9.72 -31.66 33.08
C VAL A 45 9.75 -30.13 33.09
N LEU A 46 10.66 -29.55 33.86
CA LEU A 46 10.96 -28.12 33.84
C LEU A 46 11.41 -27.73 32.43
N TRP A 47 10.54 -27.04 31.69
CA TRP A 47 10.88 -26.52 30.38
C TRP A 47 11.79 -25.29 30.53
N SER A 48 13.10 -25.55 30.60
CA SER A 48 14.14 -24.53 30.81
C SER A 48 14.09 -23.40 29.78
N THR A 49 13.76 -23.68 28.52
CA THR A 49 13.55 -22.68 27.47
C THR A 49 12.38 -21.75 27.78
N ALA A 50 11.25 -22.28 28.27
CA ALA A 50 10.08 -21.47 28.63
C ALA A 50 10.38 -20.59 29.86
N ALA A 51 11.07 -21.12 30.87
CA ALA A 51 11.50 -20.34 32.03
C ALA A 51 12.50 -19.23 31.64
N SER A 52 13.46 -19.54 30.76
CA SER A 52 14.41 -18.55 30.23
C SER A 52 13.71 -17.46 29.40
N LEU A 53 12.72 -17.84 28.59
CA LEU A 53 11.91 -16.90 27.82
C LEU A 53 11.07 -16.00 28.72
N HIS A 54 10.52 -16.55 29.81
CA HIS A 54 9.74 -15.80 30.80
C HIS A 54 10.59 -14.74 31.49
N GLU A 55 11.77 -15.10 31.98
CA GLU A 55 12.69 -14.14 32.60
C GLU A 55 13.18 -13.08 31.61
N ALA A 56 13.52 -13.48 30.38
CA ALA A 56 13.91 -12.54 29.33
C ALA A 56 12.76 -11.58 28.96
N SER A 57 11.51 -12.04 28.97
CA SER A 57 10.34 -11.23 28.63
C SER A 57 10.06 -10.13 29.68
N LYS A 58 10.33 -10.38 30.97
CA LYS A 58 10.20 -9.36 32.04
C LYS A 58 11.15 -8.18 31.83
N LEU A 59 12.38 -8.47 31.40
CA LEU A 59 13.45 -7.48 31.19
C LEU A 59 13.25 -6.63 29.92
N ARG A 60 12.53 -7.15 28.91
CA ARG A 60 12.39 -6.53 27.57
C ARG A 60 11.07 -5.81 27.32
N ARG A 61 10.28 -5.53 28.37
CA ARG A 61 8.98 -4.83 28.26
C ARG A 61 9.08 -3.47 27.54
N THR A 62 10.23 -2.81 27.60
CA THR A 62 10.47 -1.46 27.06
C THR A 62 10.73 -1.40 25.55
N ASP A 63 11.15 -2.50 24.91
CA ASP A 63 11.52 -2.51 23.47
C ASP A 63 10.36 -2.95 22.55
N LEU A 64 9.31 -3.52 23.13
CA LEU A 64 8.10 -3.94 22.40
C LEU A 64 7.30 -2.77 21.77
N PRO A 65 7.25 -1.56 22.35
CA PRO A 65 6.72 -0.37 21.68
C PRO A 65 7.49 0.03 20.42
N VAL A 66 8.83 -0.17 20.38
CA VAL A 66 9.65 0.13 19.19
C VAL A 66 9.27 -0.81 18.03
N LEU A 67 9.07 -2.10 18.33
CA LEU A 67 8.53 -3.08 17.37
C LEU A 67 7.13 -2.72 16.87
N SER A 68 6.30 -2.13 17.73
CA SER A 68 4.96 -1.69 17.33
C SER A 68 5.02 -0.51 16.35
N GLY A 69 5.94 0.44 16.57
CA GLY A 69 6.16 1.58 15.67
C GLY A 69 6.71 1.17 14.30
N SER A 70 7.63 0.20 14.24
CA SER A 70 8.13 -0.30 12.95
C SER A 70 7.06 -1.05 12.15
N LEU A 71 6.14 -1.75 12.81
CA LEU A 71 4.98 -2.38 12.16
C LEU A 71 4.02 -1.35 11.55
N GLN A 72 3.80 -0.22 12.21
CA GLN A 72 3.00 0.87 11.64
C GLN A 72 3.63 1.44 10.36
N LEU A 73 4.95 1.68 10.37
CA LEU A 73 5.67 2.14 9.18
C LEU A 73 5.66 1.10 8.06
N TYR A 74 5.78 -0.19 8.42
CA TYR A 74 5.64 -1.29 7.47
C TYR A 74 4.26 -1.27 6.79
N LEU A 75 3.17 -1.21 7.56
CA LEU A 75 1.82 -1.17 7.01
C LEU A 75 1.58 0.06 6.14
N ALA A 76 2.05 1.23 6.55
CA ALA A 76 1.96 2.44 5.75
C ALA A 76 2.69 2.28 4.39
N GLY A 77 3.89 1.72 4.40
CA GLY A 77 4.65 1.43 3.18
C GLY A 77 3.97 0.39 2.28
N ARG A 78 3.39 -0.67 2.85
CA ARG A 78 2.64 -1.69 2.08
C ARG A 78 1.35 -1.12 1.51
N PHE A 79 0.66 -0.24 2.23
CA PHE A 79 -0.52 0.46 1.71
C PHE A 79 -0.16 1.36 0.53
N GLU A 80 0.90 2.16 0.66
CA GLU A 80 1.37 3.00 -0.46
C GLU A 80 1.74 2.14 -1.68
N PHE A 81 2.47 1.04 -1.47
CA PHE A 81 2.82 0.12 -2.54
C PHE A 81 1.59 -0.47 -3.22
N CYS A 82 0.58 -0.90 -2.45
CA CYS A 82 -0.69 -1.42 -2.98
C CYS A 82 -1.39 -0.40 -3.89
N ILE A 83 -1.53 0.85 -3.44
CA ILE A 83 -2.14 1.92 -4.25
C ILE A 83 -1.36 2.16 -5.55
N ARG A 84 -0.03 2.16 -5.49
CA ARG A 84 0.81 2.31 -6.67
C ARG A 84 0.59 1.18 -7.68
N GLN A 85 0.53 -0.06 -7.20
CA GLN A 85 0.25 -1.23 -8.03
C GLN A 85 -1.16 -1.19 -8.64
N ILE A 86 -2.18 -0.70 -7.92
CA ILE A 86 -3.52 -0.49 -8.47
C ILE A 86 -3.47 0.50 -9.63
N VAL A 87 -2.82 1.64 -9.44
CA VAL A 87 -2.66 2.68 -10.48
C VAL A 87 -1.94 2.10 -11.71
N GLU A 88 -0.87 1.35 -11.50
CA GLU A 88 -0.12 0.70 -12.58
C GLU A 88 -0.98 -0.29 -13.35
N THR A 89 -1.62 -1.21 -12.62
CA THR A 89 -2.46 -2.27 -13.20
C THR A 89 -3.63 -1.69 -14.00
N VAL A 90 -4.34 -0.69 -13.46
CA VAL A 90 -5.45 -0.03 -14.15
C VAL A 90 -4.95 0.65 -15.43
N SER A 91 -3.80 1.33 -15.36
CA SER A 91 -3.22 2.01 -16.53
C SER A 91 -2.85 1.03 -17.64
N ASP A 92 -2.21 -0.08 -17.28
CA ASP A 92 -1.79 -1.12 -18.22
C ASP A 92 -3.00 -1.87 -18.80
N GLU A 93 -4.04 -2.12 -18.00
CA GLU A 93 -5.30 -2.68 -18.50
C GLU A 93 -6.00 -1.74 -19.49
N ILE A 94 -5.98 -0.43 -19.25
CA ILE A 94 -6.54 0.56 -20.19
C ILE A 94 -5.69 0.60 -21.47
N SER A 95 -4.36 0.62 -21.35
CA SER A 95 -3.47 0.73 -22.52
C SER A 95 -3.51 -0.53 -23.39
N SER A 96 -3.67 -1.70 -22.79
CA SER A 96 -3.77 -2.97 -23.51
C SER A 96 -5.02 -3.09 -24.41
N LYS A 97 -6.05 -2.26 -24.15
CA LYS A 97 -7.32 -2.27 -24.91
C LYS A 97 -7.33 -1.31 -26.09
N VAL A 98 -6.35 -0.40 -26.19
CA VAL A 98 -6.29 0.62 -27.24
C VAL A 98 -5.16 0.33 -28.21
N THR A 99 -5.33 0.76 -29.46
CA THR A 99 -4.36 0.53 -30.54
C THR A 99 -3.54 1.75 -30.89
N LYS A 100 -4.00 2.93 -30.48
CA LYS A 100 -3.33 4.21 -30.70
C LYS A 100 -3.24 4.98 -29.39
N PHE A 101 -2.16 5.71 -29.21
CA PHE A 101 -1.98 6.55 -28.02
C PHE A 101 -3.11 7.58 -27.84
N THR A 102 -3.65 8.09 -28.94
CA THR A 102 -4.75 9.07 -28.94
C THR A 102 -6.09 8.49 -28.47
N GLU A 103 -6.22 7.16 -28.40
CA GLU A 103 -7.42 6.48 -27.90
C GLU A 103 -7.39 6.30 -26.37
N LEU A 104 -6.24 6.55 -25.72
CA LEU A 104 -6.16 6.58 -24.26
C LEU A 104 -7.02 7.73 -23.71
N PRO A 105 -7.55 7.61 -22.47
CA PRO A 105 -8.19 8.75 -21.81
C PRO A 105 -7.29 9.99 -21.78
N ASP A 106 -7.85 11.16 -22.07
CA ASP A 106 -7.10 12.43 -22.15
C ASP A 106 -6.28 12.71 -20.88
N VAL A 107 -6.82 12.32 -19.71
CA VAL A 107 -6.14 12.46 -18.43
C VAL A 107 -4.86 11.63 -18.39
N ILE A 108 -4.90 10.36 -18.82
CA ILE A 108 -3.73 9.48 -18.87
C ILE A 108 -2.72 10.01 -19.89
N GLN A 109 -3.18 10.45 -21.07
CA GLN A 109 -2.30 11.02 -22.08
C GLN A 109 -1.55 12.26 -21.57
N SER A 110 -2.24 13.15 -20.85
CA SER A 110 -1.69 14.37 -20.29
C SER A 110 -0.71 14.09 -19.14
N GLU A 111 -1.09 13.21 -18.22
CA GLU A 111 -0.27 12.84 -17.06
C GLU A 111 1.00 12.11 -17.48
N LEU A 112 0.92 11.15 -18.43
CA LEU A 112 2.10 10.47 -18.97
C LEU A 112 3.11 11.46 -19.55
N LYS A 113 2.66 12.44 -20.33
CA LYS A 113 3.53 13.47 -20.90
C LYS A 113 4.14 14.34 -19.81
N THR A 114 3.31 14.89 -18.93
CA THR A 114 3.72 15.84 -17.90
C THR A 114 4.72 15.22 -16.94
N ARG A 115 4.42 14.04 -16.41
CA ARG A 115 5.27 13.34 -15.43
C ARG A 115 6.56 12.81 -16.04
N THR A 116 6.51 12.30 -17.27
CA THR A 116 7.74 11.88 -17.96
C THR A 116 8.71 13.04 -18.14
N LEU A 117 8.21 14.21 -18.53
CA LEU A 117 9.03 15.41 -18.67
C LEU A 117 9.53 15.93 -17.32
N GLU A 118 8.71 15.88 -16.28
CA GLU A 118 9.10 16.26 -14.92
C GLU A 118 10.25 15.40 -14.39
N ILE A 119 10.17 14.08 -14.60
CA ILE A 119 11.24 13.13 -14.26
C ILE A 119 12.50 13.45 -15.07
N ALA A 120 12.35 13.70 -16.38
CA ALA A 120 13.49 14.03 -17.23
C ALA A 120 14.19 15.33 -16.83
N GLN A 121 13.44 16.32 -16.35
CA GLN A 121 14.00 17.59 -15.85
C GLN A 121 14.71 17.44 -14.50
N ASN A 122 14.22 16.54 -13.63
CA ASN A 122 14.79 16.34 -12.30
C ASN A 122 14.99 14.85 -11.94
N PRO A 123 15.86 14.10 -12.65
CA PRO A 123 15.92 12.63 -12.54
C PRO A 123 16.24 12.14 -11.13
N ARG A 124 17.19 12.82 -10.47
CA ARG A 124 17.68 12.46 -9.13
C ARG A 124 16.59 12.52 -8.06
N ARG A 125 15.62 13.44 -8.20
CA ARG A 125 14.50 13.57 -7.26
C ARG A 125 13.63 12.31 -7.23
N TYR A 126 13.51 11.65 -8.38
CA TYR A 126 12.67 10.47 -8.56
C TYR A 126 13.46 9.15 -8.52
N GLY A 127 14.77 9.21 -8.21
CA GLY A 127 15.63 8.02 -8.19
C GLY A 127 16.02 7.50 -9.58
N TYR A 128 15.88 8.31 -10.62
CA TYR A 128 16.29 7.97 -11.99
C TYR A 128 17.73 8.41 -12.25
N ASN A 129 18.44 7.63 -13.07
CA ASN A 129 19.69 8.04 -13.70
C ASN A 129 19.44 8.47 -15.16
N ASP A 130 20.45 9.07 -15.79
CA ASP A 130 20.30 9.65 -17.13
C ASP A 130 19.91 8.59 -18.17
N THR A 131 20.45 7.36 -18.07
CA THR A 131 20.11 6.27 -19.00
C THR A 131 18.66 5.78 -18.84
N MET A 132 18.14 5.75 -17.62
CA MET A 132 16.73 5.43 -17.36
C MET A 132 15.81 6.53 -17.89
N VAL A 133 16.22 7.79 -17.82
CA VAL A 133 15.46 8.92 -18.38
C VAL A 133 15.39 8.82 -19.90
N ASP A 134 16.51 8.54 -20.57
CA ASP A 134 16.54 8.36 -22.02
C ASP A 134 15.62 7.21 -22.45
N SER A 135 15.66 6.09 -21.72
CA SER A 135 14.75 4.96 -21.94
C SER A 135 13.28 5.34 -21.72
N LEU A 136 12.99 6.18 -20.73
CA LEU A 136 11.64 6.65 -20.43
C LEU A 136 11.10 7.54 -21.54
N LEU A 137 11.91 8.49 -22.02
CA LEU A 137 11.57 9.38 -23.13
C LEU A 137 11.37 8.58 -24.43
N ALA A 138 12.27 7.64 -24.72
CA ALA A 138 12.15 6.74 -25.86
C ALA A 138 10.87 5.91 -25.80
N SER A 139 10.50 5.40 -24.61
CA SER A 139 9.26 4.66 -24.40
C SER A 139 8.02 5.54 -24.66
N LEU A 140 8.03 6.81 -24.24
CA LEU A 140 6.94 7.73 -24.50
C LEU A 140 6.79 8.03 -26.00
N VAL A 141 7.90 8.24 -26.72
CA VAL A 141 7.87 8.44 -28.18
C VAL A 141 7.35 7.19 -28.87
N ALA A 142 7.90 6.02 -28.55
CA ALA A 142 7.47 4.74 -29.11
C ALA A 142 5.97 4.50 -28.90
N SER A 143 5.43 4.81 -27.71
CA SER A 143 4.01 4.64 -27.41
C SER A 143 3.09 5.48 -28.32
N LYS A 144 3.55 6.66 -28.77
CA LYS A 144 2.82 7.53 -29.69
C LYS A 144 2.88 7.08 -31.14
N GLU A 145 3.93 6.35 -31.51
CA GLU A 145 4.15 5.84 -32.86
C GLU A 145 3.47 4.50 -33.11
N VAL A 146 2.85 3.89 -32.08
CA VAL A 146 2.09 2.64 -32.26
C VAL A 146 0.90 2.86 -33.20
N VAL A 147 0.93 2.15 -34.33
CA VAL A 147 -0.14 2.16 -35.35
C VAL A 147 -0.90 0.83 -35.38
N SER A 148 -0.31 -0.25 -34.86
CA SER A 148 -0.89 -1.59 -34.84
C SER A 148 -0.44 -2.35 -33.60
N GLY A 149 -1.41 -2.93 -32.87
CA GLY A 149 -1.19 -3.64 -31.61
C GLY A 149 -1.47 -2.79 -30.35
N PRO A 150 -1.49 -3.41 -29.17
CA PRO A 150 -1.78 -2.70 -27.92
C PRO A 150 -0.75 -1.63 -27.60
N VAL A 151 -1.21 -0.47 -27.13
CA VAL A 151 -0.31 0.58 -26.66
C VAL A 151 0.37 0.14 -25.36
N ILE A 152 1.69 0.20 -25.34
CA ILE A 152 2.50 -0.06 -24.15
C ILE A 152 2.93 1.28 -23.56
N ILE A 153 2.63 1.50 -22.28
CA ILE A 153 3.01 2.70 -21.55
C ILE A 153 3.90 2.34 -20.36
N LYS A 154 4.62 3.33 -19.82
CA LYS A 154 5.34 3.19 -18.55
C LYS A 154 4.42 3.63 -17.42
N SER A 155 3.55 2.72 -16.98
CA SER A 155 2.52 2.97 -15.95
C SER A 155 3.11 3.38 -14.59
N SER A 156 4.34 2.94 -14.27
CA SER A 156 5.06 3.33 -13.05
C SER A 156 5.29 4.85 -12.93
N VAL A 157 5.29 5.60 -14.03
CA VAL A 157 5.37 7.06 -14.00
C VAL A 157 4.11 7.69 -13.40
N LEU A 158 2.95 7.07 -13.62
CA LEU A 158 1.67 7.55 -13.11
C LEU A 158 1.51 7.29 -11.62
N SER A 159 2.16 6.24 -11.10
CA SER A 159 2.11 5.84 -9.71
C SER A 159 3.12 6.57 -8.80
N LEU A 160 3.96 7.46 -9.34
CA LEU A 160 4.93 8.19 -8.53
C LEU A 160 4.25 9.22 -7.61
N THR A 161 4.70 9.23 -6.36
CA THR A 161 4.29 10.11 -5.27
C THR A 161 5.50 10.84 -4.69
N ASP A 162 5.32 12.12 -4.35
CA ASP A 162 6.36 12.96 -3.73
C ASP A 162 6.18 13.08 -2.20
N SER A 163 5.11 12.49 -1.67
CA SER A 163 4.65 12.69 -0.31
C SER A 163 3.84 11.50 0.18
N ASN A 164 3.76 11.35 1.50
CA ASN A 164 2.97 10.30 2.15
C ASN A 164 1.54 10.23 1.61
N MET A 165 1.01 9.01 1.52
CA MET A 165 -0.31 8.67 0.96
C MET A 165 -1.49 9.14 1.85
N LYS A 166 -1.64 10.45 2.01
CA LYS A 166 -2.80 11.09 2.64
C LYS A 166 -4.01 11.12 1.71
N ASP A 167 -5.17 11.46 2.25
CA ASP A 167 -6.45 11.55 1.54
C ASP A 167 -6.39 12.32 0.20
N ARG A 168 -5.72 13.47 0.17
CA ARG A 168 -5.55 14.28 -1.03
C ARG A 168 -4.62 13.61 -2.05
N VAL A 169 -3.50 13.07 -1.60
CA VAL A 169 -2.51 12.39 -2.46
C VAL A 169 -3.13 11.15 -3.10
N LEU A 170 -3.90 10.38 -2.33
CA LEU A 170 -4.65 9.23 -2.81
C LEU A 170 -5.70 9.63 -3.86
N SER A 171 -6.42 10.72 -3.63
CA SER A 171 -7.36 11.24 -4.63
C SER A 171 -6.65 11.65 -5.90
N ASP A 172 -5.56 12.40 -5.77
CA ASP A 172 -4.81 12.95 -6.89
C ASP A 172 -4.17 11.85 -7.73
N ILE A 173 -3.65 10.78 -7.12
CA ILE A 173 -3.05 9.66 -7.85
C ILE A 173 -4.10 8.81 -8.58
N LEU A 174 -5.25 8.54 -7.96
CA LEU A 174 -6.33 7.77 -8.56
C LEU A 174 -6.99 8.53 -9.73
N LYS A 175 -7.08 9.85 -9.63
CA LYS A 175 -7.58 10.70 -10.73
C LYS A 175 -6.74 10.58 -12.00
N ARG A 176 -5.43 10.32 -11.89
CA ARG A 176 -4.53 10.17 -13.05
C ARG A 176 -4.94 9.02 -13.96
N VAL A 177 -5.59 8.00 -13.40
CA VAL A 177 -6.10 6.83 -14.12
C VAL A 177 -7.61 6.89 -14.36
N GLY A 178 -8.21 8.06 -14.19
CA GLY A 178 -9.62 8.29 -14.47
C GLY A 178 -10.58 7.92 -13.32
N VAL A 179 -10.07 7.51 -12.16
CA VAL A 179 -10.91 7.25 -10.98
C VAL A 179 -11.25 8.58 -10.30
N GLN A 180 -12.38 9.15 -10.70
CA GLN A 180 -12.90 10.40 -10.13
C GLN A 180 -13.73 10.12 -8.88
N ASP A 181 -13.77 11.11 -7.98
CA ASP A 181 -14.65 11.12 -6.80
C ASP A 181 -14.54 9.91 -5.86
N PHE A 182 -13.36 9.29 -5.81
CA PHE A 182 -13.05 8.10 -4.99
C PHE A 182 -13.66 8.16 -3.58
N TRP A 183 -13.40 9.25 -2.85
CA TRP A 183 -13.88 9.41 -1.47
C TRP A 183 -15.39 9.45 -1.31
N ARG A 184 -16.10 9.99 -2.30
CA ARG A 184 -17.56 10.01 -2.32
C ARG A 184 -18.10 8.60 -2.54
N GLU A 185 -17.46 7.82 -3.41
CA GLU A 185 -17.85 6.43 -3.66
C GLU A 185 -17.53 5.51 -2.47
N ILE A 186 -16.46 5.80 -1.72
CA ILE A 186 -16.16 5.13 -0.43
C ILE A 186 -17.24 5.43 0.62
N GLY A 187 -17.69 6.69 0.72
CA GLY A 187 -18.73 7.08 1.69
C GLY A 187 -20.08 6.38 1.47
N LYS A 188 -20.37 5.95 0.24
CA LYS A 188 -21.58 5.19 -0.10
C LYS A 188 -21.52 3.72 0.32
N GLN A 189 -20.32 3.17 0.58
CA GLN A 189 -20.16 1.76 0.88
C GLN A 189 -20.75 1.41 2.24
N ALA A 190 -21.73 0.49 2.26
CA ALA A 190 -22.40 0.07 3.49
C ALA A 190 -21.42 -0.56 4.51
N THR A 191 -20.42 -1.30 4.03
CA THR A 191 -19.38 -1.89 4.89
C THR A 191 -18.57 -0.83 5.62
N VAL A 192 -18.20 0.26 4.93
CA VAL A 192 -17.45 1.37 5.51
C VAL A 192 -18.31 2.14 6.51
N LYS A 193 -19.61 2.33 6.21
CA LYS A 193 -20.56 2.95 7.14
C LYS A 193 -20.69 2.18 8.44
N LEU A 194 -20.80 0.85 8.35
CA LEU A 194 -20.89 -0.04 9.50
C LEU A 194 -19.62 0.02 10.34
N GLU A 195 -18.45 -0.10 9.71
CA GLU A 195 -17.16 -0.07 10.41
C GLU A 195 -16.88 1.29 11.07
N LEU A 196 -17.28 2.38 10.41
CA LEU A 196 -17.11 3.73 10.94
C LEU A 196 -18.26 4.17 11.84
N GLU A 197 -19.29 3.35 12.03
CA GLU A 197 -20.49 3.69 12.83
C GLU A 197 -21.13 5.02 12.39
N THR A 198 -21.30 5.20 11.07
CA THR A 198 -21.85 6.44 10.48
C THR A 198 -23.10 6.13 9.66
N SER A 199 -24.00 7.10 9.53
CA SER A 199 -25.29 6.89 8.84
C SER A 199 -25.37 7.55 7.46
N THR A 200 -24.61 8.64 7.23
CA THR A 200 -24.69 9.44 6.00
C THR A 200 -23.41 9.38 5.19
N ASP A 201 -23.53 9.39 3.86
CA ASP A 201 -22.37 9.31 2.94
C ASP A 201 -21.31 10.37 3.24
N SER A 202 -21.75 11.61 3.50
CA SER A 202 -20.86 12.75 3.76
C SER A 202 -20.09 12.59 5.07
N GLU A 203 -20.75 12.08 6.12
CA GLU A 203 -20.12 11.83 7.41
C GLU A 203 -19.10 10.69 7.30
N THR A 204 -19.48 9.60 6.61
CA THR A 204 -18.60 8.47 6.34
C THR A 204 -17.36 8.89 5.56
N THR A 205 -17.53 9.68 4.51
CA THR A 205 -16.41 10.22 3.73
C THR A 205 -15.48 11.06 4.61
N ALA A 206 -16.01 12.02 5.37
CA ALA A 206 -15.20 12.89 6.22
C ALA A 206 -14.44 12.11 7.30
N LYS A 207 -15.11 11.14 7.95
CA LYS A 207 -14.51 10.30 8.99
C LYS A 207 -13.44 9.38 8.41
N ALA A 208 -13.67 8.80 7.23
CA ALA A 208 -12.67 7.98 6.53
C ALA A 208 -11.42 8.80 6.18
N GLN A 209 -11.60 10.01 5.62
CA GLN A 209 -10.48 10.90 5.29
C GLN A 209 -9.68 11.31 6.53
N SER A 210 -10.34 11.58 7.66
CA SER A 210 -9.67 11.98 8.91
C SER A 210 -8.79 10.90 9.55
N LYS A 211 -8.99 9.63 9.17
CA LYS A 211 -8.24 8.48 9.70
C LYS A 211 -6.96 8.17 8.90
N LEU A 212 -6.73 8.86 7.78
CA LEU A 212 -5.54 8.78 6.92
C LEU A 212 -4.60 9.96 7.16
#